data_AF-A0A6P0TWV7-F1
#
_entry.id   AF-A0A6P0TWV7-F1
#
_cell.length_a   1.000
_cell.length_b   1.000
_cell.length_c   1.000
_cell.angle_alpha   90.00
_cell.angle_beta   90.00
_cell.angle_gamma   90.00
#
_symmetry.space_group_name_H-M   'P 1'
#
loop_
_entity.id
_entity.type
_entity.pdbx_description
1 polymer ?
#
loop_
_entity_poly.entity_id
_entity_poly.type
_entity_poly.pdbx_seq_one_letter_code
_entity_poly.pdbx_strand_id
1 'polypeptide(L)'
;MFLDKASPLFGKINVYPPEGGKQRVEIYIRLDQRVENMEIGIAIDGSASMQPLFAANLPKAFRQPGSNVMEPVVRRLCNFVCDYSGDGTVLPIYWAVGNGGKEIEPIGKVSGAASKTLPVEGPKSSWGGHTSLLPALDYFLSEFSQANWVIVLFITDGRIEDLDAVVARAMEVGKEVVAEKKRKFKFVVVGLTHAGVRETEIEAMKENLEKLDNMFDGTELEGKVDLWDCKLAEQMNELQDIWDEVDFGITIPGNAQISDDRGNVIQSYSDGIPQRMEFSVSPETSSVTIEIAGETIVQPLS
;
A
#
# COMPACT_ATOMS: atom_id res chain seq x y z
N MET A 1 -14.17 8.10 -7.91
CA MET A 1 -14.42 9.36 -7.16
C MET A 1 -13.96 9.09 -5.74
N PHE A 2 -13.00 9.84 -5.22
CA PHE A 2 -12.59 9.69 -3.82
C PHE A 2 -13.68 10.28 -2.94
N LEU A 3 -14.25 9.45 -2.06
CA LEU A 3 -15.26 9.88 -1.10
C LEU A 3 -14.57 10.40 0.16
N ASP A 4 -15.00 11.58 0.61
CA ASP A 4 -14.48 12.15 1.85
C ASP A 4 -14.90 11.29 3.05
N LYS A 5 -13.93 11.00 3.92
CA LYS A 5 -14.13 10.20 5.13
C LYS A 5 -14.76 11.06 6.21
N ALA A 6 -15.91 10.62 6.75
CA ALA A 6 -16.60 11.32 7.83
C ALA A 6 -15.93 11.15 9.20
N SER A 7 -14.99 10.20 9.34
CA SER A 7 -14.27 9.94 10.59
C SER A 7 -12.83 9.45 10.32
N PRO A 8 -11.84 9.83 11.16
CA PRO A 8 -10.48 9.31 11.08
C PRO A 8 -10.36 7.83 11.48
N LEU A 9 -11.44 7.23 12.02
CA LEU A 9 -11.53 5.78 12.26
C LEU A 9 -11.50 4.99 10.96
N PHE A 10 -11.98 5.57 9.86
CA PHE A 10 -12.09 4.89 8.58
C PHE A 10 -10.80 5.02 7.76
N GLY A 11 -10.43 3.91 7.11
CA GLY A 11 -9.49 3.86 6.00
C GLY A 11 -10.21 4.24 4.71
N LYS A 12 -10.04 3.49 3.63
CA LYS A 12 -10.75 3.73 2.36
C LYS A 12 -12.24 3.44 2.52
N ILE A 13 -13.03 4.16 1.74
CA ILE A 13 -14.44 3.86 1.52
C ILE A 13 -14.63 3.70 0.02
N ASN A 14 -15.00 2.49 -0.41
CA ASN A 14 -15.28 2.18 -1.80
C ASN A 14 -16.79 2.14 -2.00
N VAL A 15 -17.30 2.91 -2.96
CA VAL A 15 -18.69 2.84 -3.40
C VAL A 15 -18.68 2.43 -4.87
N TYR A 16 -19.21 1.23 -5.13
CA TYR A 16 -19.20 0.64 -6.46
C TYR A 16 -20.38 1.15 -7.29
N PRO A 17 -20.29 1.10 -8.63
CA PRO A 17 -21.44 1.37 -9.48
C PRO A 17 -22.63 0.46 -9.13
N PRO A 18 -23.88 0.97 -9.23
CA PRO A 18 -25.07 0.15 -8.99
C PRO A 18 -25.17 -1.05 -9.95
N GLU A 19 -25.46 -2.23 -9.40
CA GLU A 19 -25.72 -3.46 -10.14
C GLU A 19 -26.96 -4.15 -9.57
N GLY A 20 -27.90 -4.55 -10.45
CA GLY A 20 -29.09 -5.30 -10.03
C GLY A 20 -30.00 -4.55 -9.04
N GLY A 21 -30.00 -3.21 -9.05
CA GLY A 21 -30.79 -2.37 -8.13
C GLY A 21 -30.19 -2.26 -6.73
N LYS A 22 -28.93 -2.64 -6.55
CA LYS A 22 -28.16 -2.47 -5.32
C LYS A 22 -26.86 -1.75 -5.63
N GLN A 23 -26.34 -1.06 -4.62
CA GLN A 23 -25.03 -0.45 -4.68
C GLN A 23 -24.16 -1.06 -3.58
N ARG A 24 -23.01 -1.65 -3.96
CA ARG A 24 -22.06 -2.21 -3.00
C ARG A 24 -21.24 -1.09 -2.37
N VAL A 25 -21.03 -1.19 -1.07
CA VAL A 25 -20.18 -0.29 -0.29
C VAL A 25 -19.21 -1.11 0.55
N GLU A 26 -17.95 -0.70 0.57
CA GLU A 26 -16.92 -1.22 1.49
C GLU A 26 -16.38 -0.08 2.35
N ILE A 27 -16.26 -0.34 3.66
CA ILE A 27 -15.63 0.57 4.63
C ILE A 27 -14.54 -0.20 5.34
N TYR A 28 -13.32 0.33 5.31
CA TYR A 28 -12.17 -0.21 6.04
C TYR A 28 -12.00 0.52 7.38
N ILE A 29 -11.76 -0.20 8.46
CA ILE A 29 -11.41 0.36 9.77
C ILE A 29 -9.90 0.40 9.89
N ARG A 30 -9.36 1.55 10.31
CA ARG A 30 -7.93 1.69 10.56
C ARG A 30 -7.52 0.90 11.79
N LEU A 31 -6.46 0.11 11.65
CA LEU A 31 -5.81 -0.58 12.76
C LEU A 31 -4.66 0.26 13.31
N ASP A 32 -4.43 0.13 14.62
CA ASP A 32 -3.30 0.70 15.35
C ASP A 32 -2.52 -0.36 16.16
N GLN A 33 -2.67 -1.63 15.79
CA GLN A 33 -2.08 -2.77 16.50
C GLN A 33 -1.20 -3.64 15.60
N ARG A 34 -0.24 -4.32 16.24
CA ARG A 34 0.61 -5.32 15.59
C ARG A 34 -0.21 -6.49 15.08
N VAL A 35 0.22 -7.03 13.95
CA VAL A 35 -0.32 -8.26 13.38
C VAL A 35 0.68 -9.38 13.58
N GLU A 36 0.28 -10.41 14.34
CA GLU A 36 1.16 -11.54 14.64
C GLU A 36 1.64 -12.21 13.36
N ASN A 37 2.94 -12.56 13.32
CA ASN A 37 3.58 -13.21 12.17
C ASN A 37 3.50 -12.41 10.86
N MET A 38 3.28 -11.09 10.94
CA MET A 38 3.42 -10.20 9.79
C MET A 38 4.87 -9.78 9.57
N GLU A 39 5.34 -9.94 8.35
CA GLU A 39 6.61 -9.40 7.86
C GLU A 39 6.34 -8.22 6.92
N ILE A 40 7.16 -7.17 7.04
CA ILE A 40 7.05 -5.97 6.20
C ILE A 40 8.37 -5.68 5.50
N GLY A 41 8.30 -5.48 4.19
CA GLY A 41 9.41 -5.04 3.34
C GLY A 41 9.22 -3.59 2.86
N ILE A 42 10.32 -2.87 2.67
CA ILE A 42 10.34 -1.58 1.97
C ILE A 42 11.37 -1.65 0.84
N ALA A 43 10.92 -1.52 -0.40
CA ALA A 43 11.75 -1.44 -1.59
C ALA A 43 11.86 0.01 -2.05
N ILE A 44 13.05 0.57 -1.93
CA ILE A 44 13.37 1.94 -2.31
C ILE A 44 14.03 1.91 -3.69
N ASP A 45 13.45 2.62 -4.67
CA ASP A 45 13.98 2.64 -6.02
C ASP A 45 15.39 3.27 -6.05
N GLY A 46 16.35 2.49 -6.54
CA GLY A 46 17.76 2.83 -6.73
C GLY A 46 18.14 3.01 -8.20
N SER A 47 17.17 3.23 -9.09
CA SER A 47 17.39 3.64 -10.46
C SER A 47 17.93 5.07 -10.55
N ALA A 48 18.62 5.38 -11.64
CA ALA A 48 19.29 6.67 -11.81
C ALA A 48 18.34 7.88 -11.78
N SER A 49 17.05 7.71 -12.14
CA SER A 49 16.04 8.78 -12.07
C SER A 49 15.84 9.30 -10.65
N MET A 50 15.99 8.43 -9.64
CA MET A 50 15.83 8.77 -8.23
C MET A 50 16.99 9.59 -7.65
N GLN A 51 18.16 9.65 -8.31
CA GLN A 51 19.35 10.34 -7.79
C GLN A 51 19.12 11.77 -7.28
N PRO A 52 18.31 12.63 -7.93
CA PRO A 52 18.01 13.97 -7.44
C PRO A 52 17.37 13.97 -6.04
N LEU A 53 16.49 13.02 -5.73
CA LEU A 53 15.82 12.92 -4.44
C LEU A 53 16.78 12.52 -3.30
N PHE A 54 17.87 11.83 -3.62
CA PHE A 54 18.94 11.52 -2.67
C PHE A 54 20.05 12.58 -2.63
N ALA A 55 19.95 13.63 -3.45
CA ALA A 55 21.05 14.54 -3.78
C ALA A 55 22.32 13.81 -4.25
N ALA A 56 22.15 12.65 -4.88
CA ALA A 56 23.23 11.76 -5.28
C ALA A 56 23.98 12.22 -6.54
N ASN A 57 23.38 13.15 -7.30
CA ASN A 57 24.01 13.86 -8.41
C ASN A 57 25.17 14.77 -7.98
N LEU A 58 25.33 15.05 -6.69
CA LEU A 58 26.42 15.85 -6.12
C LEU A 58 27.29 15.02 -5.17
N PRO A 59 28.62 15.22 -5.16
CA PRO A 59 29.48 14.64 -4.13
C PRO A 59 29.05 15.12 -2.75
N LYS A 60 29.13 14.25 -1.73
CA LYS A 60 28.64 14.54 -0.37
C LYS A 60 29.13 15.86 0.22
N ALA A 61 30.38 16.24 -0.05
CA ALA A 61 30.98 17.49 0.43
C ALA A 61 30.29 18.77 -0.10
N PHE A 62 29.55 18.68 -1.22
CA PHE A 62 28.83 19.79 -1.84
C PHE A 62 27.31 19.74 -1.60
N ARG A 63 26.82 18.70 -0.90
CA ARG A 63 25.39 18.58 -0.58
C ARG A 63 25.03 19.57 0.52
N GLN A 64 23.98 20.36 0.29
CA GLN A 64 23.43 21.19 1.35
C GLN A 64 22.74 20.31 2.41
N PRO A 65 22.80 20.66 3.70
CA PRO A 65 22.03 19.98 4.73
C PRO A 65 20.54 19.89 4.33
N GLY A 66 19.95 18.69 4.43
CA GLY A 66 18.56 18.45 4.05
C GLY A 66 18.28 18.27 2.55
N SER A 67 19.31 18.28 1.69
CA SER A 67 19.13 18.04 0.25
C SER A 67 18.72 16.61 -0.12
N ASN A 68 19.03 15.63 0.75
CA ASN A 68 18.52 14.27 0.62
C ASN A 68 17.13 14.19 1.27
N VAL A 69 16.09 14.24 0.43
CA VAL A 69 14.70 14.20 0.88
C VAL A 69 14.23 12.78 1.16
N MET A 70 14.88 11.77 0.57
CA MET A 70 14.52 10.36 0.77
C MET A 70 14.87 9.86 2.18
N GLU A 71 15.98 10.32 2.76
CA GLU A 71 16.38 9.86 4.08
C GLU A 71 15.32 10.08 5.17
N PRO A 72 14.81 11.30 5.43
CA PRO A 72 13.79 11.49 6.43
C PRO A 72 12.48 10.75 6.11
N VAL A 73 12.12 10.60 4.83
CA VAL A 73 10.92 9.86 4.39
C VAL A 73 11.05 8.38 4.71
N VAL A 74 12.11 7.72 4.26
CA VAL A 74 12.36 6.29 4.48
C VAL A 74 12.48 5.99 5.97
N ARG A 75 13.21 6.81 6.74
CA ARG A 75 13.31 6.61 8.20
C ARG A 75 11.95 6.67 8.89
N ARG A 76 11.13 7.66 8.53
CA ARG A 76 9.78 7.83 9.09
C ARG A 76 8.88 6.66 8.70
N LEU A 77 8.92 6.23 7.45
CA LEU A 77 8.16 5.08 6.97
C LEU A 77 8.58 3.80 7.69
N CYS A 78 9.87 3.48 7.74
CA CYS A 78 10.39 2.34 8.49
C CYS A 78 9.94 2.37 9.96
N ASN A 79 10.03 3.53 10.61
CA ASN A 79 9.58 3.67 12.00
C ASN A 79 8.08 3.41 12.16
N PHE A 80 7.25 3.98 11.27
CA PHE A 80 5.80 3.83 11.29
C PHE A 80 5.35 2.38 11.09
N VAL A 81 5.88 1.69 10.07
CA VAL A 81 5.41 0.34 9.74
C VAL A 81 5.89 -0.72 10.73
N CYS A 82 6.96 -0.47 11.48
CA CYS A 82 7.40 -1.36 12.57
C CYS A 82 6.34 -1.53 13.66
N ASP A 83 5.41 -0.59 13.82
CA ASP A 83 4.34 -0.73 14.82
C ASP A 83 3.27 -1.74 14.39
N TYR A 84 3.29 -2.16 13.12
CA TYR A 84 2.37 -3.15 12.57
C TYR A 84 3.02 -4.54 12.43
N SER A 85 4.32 -4.62 12.18
CA SER A 85 5.01 -5.90 11.98
C SER A 85 5.01 -6.77 13.24
N GLY A 86 4.97 -8.08 13.04
CA GLY A 86 4.82 -9.05 14.13
C GLY A 86 5.99 -9.04 15.11
N ASP A 87 7.20 -8.76 14.64
CA ASP A 87 8.42 -8.72 15.45
C ASP A 87 8.93 -7.29 15.74
N GLY A 88 8.20 -6.26 15.29
CA GLY A 88 8.57 -4.86 15.47
C GLY A 88 9.71 -4.37 14.59
N THR A 89 9.98 -5.07 13.49
CA THR A 89 11.03 -4.72 12.52
C THR A 89 10.53 -4.69 11.07
N VAL A 90 11.34 -4.16 10.16
CA VAL A 90 11.06 -4.04 8.73
C VAL A 90 12.34 -4.33 7.94
N LEU A 91 12.20 -4.87 6.72
CA LEU A 91 13.32 -5.16 5.82
C LEU A 91 13.40 -4.17 4.66
N PRO A 92 14.19 -3.09 4.79
CA PRO A 92 14.45 -2.17 3.69
C PRO A 92 15.50 -2.72 2.70
N ILE A 93 15.27 -2.50 1.41
CA ILE A 93 16.22 -2.76 0.32
C ILE A 93 16.25 -1.57 -0.65
N TYR A 94 17.35 -1.43 -1.39
CA TYR A 94 17.31 -0.75 -2.69
C TYR A 94 16.99 -1.77 -3.79
N TRP A 95 16.13 -1.38 -4.73
CA TRP A 95 15.83 -2.17 -5.92
C TRP A 95 16.10 -1.38 -7.19
N ALA A 96 15.97 -2.01 -8.36
CA ALA A 96 16.33 -1.40 -9.63
C ALA A 96 17.77 -0.85 -9.63
N VAL A 97 18.69 -1.57 -8.96
CA VAL A 97 20.12 -1.23 -8.98
C VAL A 97 20.85 -2.08 -10.03
N GLY A 98 22.12 -1.78 -10.27
CA GLY A 98 22.93 -2.48 -11.26
C GLY A 98 22.66 -2.02 -12.69
N ASN A 99 23.59 -2.25 -13.62
CA ASN A 99 23.53 -1.67 -14.97
C ASN A 99 22.22 -1.97 -15.72
N GLY A 100 21.61 -3.13 -15.47
CA GLY A 100 20.33 -3.53 -16.08
C GLY A 100 19.09 -3.22 -15.25
N GLY A 101 19.21 -2.61 -14.07
CA GLY A 101 18.08 -2.29 -13.20
C GLY A 101 17.38 -3.51 -12.61
N LYS A 102 18.07 -4.64 -12.48
CA LYS A 102 17.50 -5.94 -12.06
C LYS A 102 18.12 -6.49 -10.79
N GLU A 103 19.05 -5.76 -10.20
CA GLU A 103 19.71 -6.16 -8.96
C GLU A 103 18.99 -5.51 -7.78
N ILE A 104 19.25 -6.06 -6.60
CA ILE A 104 18.79 -5.56 -5.31
C ILE A 104 19.99 -5.36 -4.39
N GLU A 105 19.91 -4.37 -3.51
CA GLU A 105 20.90 -4.16 -2.45
C GLU A 105 20.18 -4.15 -1.09
N PRO A 106 20.26 -5.24 -0.31
CA PRO A 106 19.70 -5.27 1.03
C PRO A 106 20.37 -4.25 1.95
N ILE A 107 19.56 -3.44 2.64
CA ILE A 107 20.05 -2.54 3.69
C ILE A 107 20.15 -3.30 5.03
N GLY A 108 19.28 -4.30 5.21
CA GLY A 108 19.20 -5.16 6.39
C GLY A 108 17.98 -4.86 7.26
N LYS A 109 17.54 -5.85 8.04
CA LYS A 109 16.35 -5.76 8.89
C LYS A 109 16.58 -4.74 10.02
N VAL A 110 15.65 -3.79 10.19
CA VAL A 110 15.76 -2.69 11.16
C VAL A 110 14.54 -2.61 12.07
N SER A 111 14.76 -2.29 13.35
CA SER A 111 13.67 -1.98 14.28
C SER A 111 13.22 -0.52 14.17
N GLY A 112 12.05 -0.21 14.73
CA GLY A 112 11.56 1.17 14.80
C GLY A 112 12.52 2.13 15.52
N ALA A 113 13.34 1.66 16.46
CA ALA A 113 14.36 2.48 17.11
C ALA A 113 15.57 2.71 16.19
N ALA A 114 16.06 1.64 15.54
CA ALA A 114 17.21 1.70 14.64
C ALA A 114 16.91 2.52 13.37
N SER A 115 15.67 2.52 12.89
CA SER A 115 15.26 3.25 11.69
C SER A 115 15.44 4.77 11.83
N LYS A 116 15.35 5.34 13.04
CA LYS A 116 15.51 6.79 13.27
C LYS A 116 16.90 7.32 12.89
N THR A 117 17.90 6.44 12.88
CA THR A 117 19.29 6.77 12.54
C THR A 117 19.80 5.99 11.33
N LEU A 118 18.93 5.32 10.58
CA LEU A 118 19.29 4.52 9.41
C LEU A 118 19.88 5.42 8.31
N PRO A 119 21.15 5.22 7.88
CA PRO A 119 21.68 5.95 6.73
C PRO A 119 20.94 5.56 5.46
N VAL A 120 20.41 6.54 4.74
CA VAL A 120 19.68 6.33 3.48
C VAL A 120 20.28 7.25 2.43
N GLU A 121 21.40 6.85 1.85
CA GLU A 121 22.21 7.71 0.96
C GLU A 121 22.09 7.35 -0.53
N GLY A 122 21.23 6.37 -0.84
CA GLY A 122 21.18 5.68 -2.13
C GLY A 122 21.98 4.37 -2.09
N PRO A 123 21.88 3.54 -3.15
CA PRO A 123 22.62 2.29 -3.24
C PRO A 123 24.13 2.50 -3.23
N LYS A 124 24.87 1.57 -2.63
CA LYS A 124 26.33 1.47 -2.70
C LYS A 124 26.78 0.86 -4.03
N SER A 125 25.97 -0.03 -4.59
CA SER A 125 26.11 -0.50 -5.96
C SER A 125 25.85 0.64 -6.94
N SER A 126 26.09 0.39 -8.23
CA SER A 126 25.68 1.33 -9.27
C SER A 126 24.16 1.53 -9.25
N TRP A 127 23.74 2.78 -9.39
CA TRP A 127 22.36 3.13 -9.71
C TRP A 127 21.92 2.42 -11.00
N GLY A 128 20.66 1.98 -11.07
CA GLY A 128 20.20 1.26 -12.24
C GLY A 128 19.87 2.14 -13.43
N GLY A 129 20.11 1.59 -14.62
CA GLY A 129 19.71 2.23 -15.88
C GLY A 129 18.25 1.98 -16.27
N HIS A 130 17.57 1.08 -15.57
CA HIS A 130 16.20 0.66 -15.81
C HIS A 130 15.46 0.45 -14.47
N THR A 131 14.13 0.49 -14.51
CA THR A 131 13.28 0.29 -13.32
C THR A 131 12.53 -1.05 -13.43
N SER A 132 13.19 -2.17 -13.07
CA SER A 132 12.58 -3.51 -13.09
C SER A 132 12.15 -3.95 -11.69
N LEU A 133 10.83 -4.10 -11.48
CA LEU A 133 10.21 -4.35 -10.17
C LEU A 133 10.17 -5.84 -9.80
N LEU A 134 10.08 -6.73 -10.79
CA LEU A 134 9.93 -8.17 -10.56
C LEU A 134 11.01 -8.75 -9.62
N PRO A 135 12.31 -8.40 -9.75
CA PRO A 135 13.34 -8.93 -8.85
C PRO A 135 13.10 -8.59 -7.37
N ALA A 136 12.57 -7.39 -7.08
CA ALA A 136 12.26 -6.98 -5.71
C ALA A 136 11.03 -7.71 -5.18
N LEU A 137 9.99 -7.88 -6.01
CA LEU A 137 8.82 -8.67 -5.67
C LEU A 137 9.20 -10.11 -5.32
N ASP A 138 9.97 -10.78 -6.18
CA ASP A 138 10.40 -12.17 -5.97
C ASP A 138 11.30 -12.31 -4.74
N TYR A 139 12.17 -11.32 -4.48
CA TYR A 139 12.99 -11.30 -3.27
C TYR A 139 12.13 -11.36 -2.00
N PHE A 140 11.13 -10.48 -1.88
CA PHE A 140 10.27 -10.48 -0.69
C PHE A 140 9.36 -11.69 -0.59
N LEU A 141 8.84 -12.20 -1.72
CA LEU A 141 8.06 -13.44 -1.73
C LEU A 141 8.89 -14.63 -1.21
N SER A 142 10.19 -14.67 -1.53
CA SER A 142 11.12 -15.70 -1.08
C SER A 142 11.53 -15.51 0.38
N GLU A 143 11.99 -14.30 0.73
CA GLU A 143 12.50 -13.96 2.06
C GLU A 143 11.41 -14.13 3.13
N PHE A 144 10.16 -13.76 2.80
CA PHE A 144 9.01 -13.88 3.71
C PHE A 144 8.16 -15.13 3.44
N SER A 145 8.76 -16.18 2.90
CA SER A 145 8.06 -17.44 2.58
C SER A 145 7.38 -18.10 3.79
N GLN A 146 7.86 -17.84 5.02
CA GLN A 146 7.30 -18.40 6.26
C GLN A 146 6.28 -17.49 6.95
N ALA A 147 6.04 -16.28 6.43
CA ALA A 147 5.09 -15.35 7.00
C ALA A 147 3.66 -15.65 6.54
N ASN A 148 2.71 -15.55 7.48
CA ASN A 148 1.28 -15.62 7.23
C ASN A 148 0.77 -14.32 6.60
N TRP A 149 1.42 -13.21 6.92
CA TRP A 149 1.11 -11.88 6.45
C TRP A 149 2.35 -11.21 5.89
N VAL A 150 2.26 -10.74 4.65
CA VAL A 150 3.36 -10.03 3.99
C VAL A 150 2.85 -8.72 3.44
N ILE A 151 3.51 -7.64 3.82
CA ILE A 151 3.30 -6.32 3.22
C ILE A 151 4.60 -5.85 2.60
N VAL A 152 4.55 -5.37 1.37
CA VAL A 152 5.72 -4.75 0.72
C VAL A 152 5.36 -3.38 0.20
N LEU A 153 6.18 -2.39 0.56
CA LEU A 153 6.06 -1.01 0.13
C LEU A 153 7.12 -0.72 -0.93
N PHE A 154 6.70 -0.41 -2.14
CA PHE A 154 7.56 -0.01 -3.24
C PHE A 154 7.49 1.49 -3.43
N ILE A 155 8.63 2.18 -3.42
CA ILE A 155 8.72 3.62 -3.64
C ILE A 155 9.50 3.85 -4.92
N THR A 156 8.95 4.60 -5.88
CA THR A 156 9.57 4.87 -7.19
C THR A 156 9.13 6.22 -7.75
N ASP A 157 9.97 6.83 -8.60
CA ASP A 157 9.63 8.01 -9.40
C ASP A 157 9.45 7.69 -10.89
N GLY A 158 9.52 6.40 -11.25
CA GLY A 158 9.71 5.95 -12.61
C GLY A 158 8.64 5.00 -13.12
N ARG A 159 8.65 4.82 -14.43
CA ARG A 159 7.86 3.79 -15.12
C ARG A 159 8.43 2.41 -14.80
N ILE A 160 7.57 1.45 -14.47
CA ILE A 160 7.95 0.05 -14.28
C ILE A 160 8.12 -0.62 -15.65
N GLU A 161 9.35 -0.97 -16.01
CA GLU A 161 9.67 -1.44 -17.36
C GLU A 161 9.31 -2.91 -17.60
N ASP A 162 9.28 -3.72 -16.55
CA ASP A 162 8.94 -5.15 -16.60
C ASP A 162 7.51 -5.43 -16.11
N LEU A 163 6.62 -4.45 -16.25
CA LEU A 163 5.26 -4.48 -15.73
C LEU A 163 4.47 -5.74 -16.14
N ASP A 164 4.57 -6.18 -17.39
CA ASP A 164 3.85 -7.39 -17.83
C ASP A 164 4.32 -8.65 -17.10
N ALA A 165 5.61 -8.72 -16.75
CA ALA A 165 6.16 -9.83 -15.97
C ALA A 165 5.75 -9.74 -14.49
N VAL A 166 5.67 -8.52 -13.93
CA VAL A 166 5.12 -8.28 -12.58
C VAL A 166 3.65 -8.71 -12.51
N VAL A 167 2.84 -8.33 -13.48
CA VAL A 167 1.43 -8.74 -13.59
C VAL A 167 1.32 -10.26 -13.69
N ALA A 168 2.11 -10.90 -14.54
CA ALA A 168 2.12 -12.36 -14.65
C ALA A 168 2.47 -13.03 -13.30
N ARG A 169 3.49 -12.52 -12.61
CA ARG A 169 3.90 -13.05 -11.30
C ARG A 169 2.84 -12.83 -10.23
N ALA A 170 2.21 -11.66 -10.19
CA ALA A 170 1.13 -11.37 -9.26
C ALA A 170 -0.13 -12.22 -9.52
N MET A 171 -0.42 -12.60 -10.76
CA MET A 171 -1.47 -13.57 -11.08
C MET A 171 -1.17 -14.96 -10.50
N GLU A 172 0.08 -15.41 -10.53
CA GLU A 172 0.49 -16.67 -9.88
C GLU A 172 0.30 -16.60 -8.36
N VAL A 173 0.79 -15.52 -7.73
CA VAL A 173 0.61 -15.28 -6.29
C VAL A 173 -0.87 -15.23 -5.92
N GLY A 174 -1.71 -14.58 -6.72
CA GLY A 174 -3.15 -14.54 -6.47
C GLY A 174 -3.81 -15.93 -6.49
N LYS A 175 -3.39 -16.81 -7.40
CA LYS A 175 -3.84 -18.21 -7.44
C LYS A 175 -3.41 -18.98 -6.19
N GLU A 176 -2.17 -18.77 -5.75
CA GLU A 176 -1.64 -19.36 -4.52
C GLU A 176 -2.45 -18.91 -3.28
N VAL A 177 -2.75 -17.61 -3.17
CA VAL A 177 -3.58 -17.06 -2.07
C VAL A 177 -4.95 -17.72 -2.01
N VAL A 178 -5.64 -17.84 -3.15
CA VAL A 178 -6.96 -18.50 -3.22
C VAL A 178 -6.87 -19.98 -2.84
N ALA A 179 -5.81 -20.67 -3.26
CA ALA A 179 -5.62 -22.10 -3.01
C ALA A 179 -5.23 -22.40 -1.55
N GLU A 180 -4.31 -21.63 -0.97
CA GLU A 180 -3.72 -21.90 0.34
C GLU A 180 -4.55 -21.34 1.51
N LYS A 181 -5.42 -20.34 1.27
CA LYS A 181 -6.33 -19.68 2.23
C LYS A 181 -5.69 -19.12 3.52
N LYS A 182 -4.38 -19.25 3.71
CA LYS A 182 -3.68 -18.92 4.97
C LYS A 182 -2.67 -17.79 4.83
N ARG A 183 -1.99 -17.66 3.69
CA ARG A 183 -1.04 -16.57 3.43
C ARG A 183 -1.73 -15.41 2.75
N LYS A 184 -1.45 -14.20 3.22
CA LYS A 184 -2.04 -12.97 2.71
C LYS A 184 -0.93 -11.99 2.37
N PHE A 185 -1.06 -11.38 1.20
CA PHE A 185 -0.10 -10.43 0.67
C PHE A 185 -0.81 -9.13 0.36
N LYS A 186 -0.13 -8.01 0.63
CA LYS A 186 -0.48 -6.71 0.07
C LYS A 186 0.78 -5.99 -0.36
N PHE A 187 0.77 -5.47 -1.57
CA PHE A 187 1.85 -4.75 -2.20
C PHE A 187 1.36 -3.33 -2.45
N VAL A 188 2.06 -2.35 -1.88
CA VAL A 188 1.68 -0.96 -2.02
C VAL A 188 2.76 -0.26 -2.84
N VAL A 189 2.37 0.42 -3.91
CA VAL A 189 3.30 1.20 -4.73
C VAL A 189 3.01 2.68 -4.53
N VAL A 190 4.04 3.42 -4.10
CA VAL A 190 3.98 4.87 -3.92
C VAL A 190 4.80 5.55 -5.01
N GLY A 191 4.10 6.16 -5.96
CA GLY A 191 4.69 6.96 -7.03
C GLY A 191 5.08 8.36 -6.54
N LEU A 192 6.31 8.77 -6.83
CA LEU A 192 6.87 10.07 -6.51
C LEU A 192 6.94 10.94 -7.76
N THR A 193 6.56 12.20 -7.63
CA THR A 193 6.78 13.22 -8.66
C THR A 193 7.82 14.22 -8.14
N HIS A 194 8.74 14.65 -9.02
CA HIS A 194 9.68 15.72 -8.71
C HIS A 194 10.04 16.50 -9.97
N ALA A 195 10.64 17.69 -9.79
CA ALA A 195 10.92 18.60 -10.88
C ALA A 195 11.86 18.05 -11.98
N GLY A 196 12.56 16.93 -11.70
CA GLY A 196 13.43 16.27 -12.66
C GLY A 196 12.74 15.22 -13.54
N VAL A 197 11.48 14.86 -13.27
CA VAL A 197 10.71 13.88 -14.05
C VAL A 197 9.87 14.60 -15.10
N ARG A 198 9.90 14.13 -16.35
CA ARG A 198 9.09 14.74 -17.42
C ARG A 198 7.62 14.37 -17.26
N GLU A 199 6.73 15.24 -17.71
CA GLU A 199 5.28 14.97 -17.69
C GLU A 199 4.91 13.64 -18.36
N THR A 200 5.56 13.31 -19.49
CA THR A 200 5.36 12.01 -20.17
C THR A 200 5.77 10.80 -19.32
N GLU A 201 6.76 10.96 -18.43
CA GLU A 201 7.20 9.89 -17.53
C GLU A 201 6.25 9.77 -16.33
N ILE A 202 5.72 10.90 -15.84
CA ILE A 202 4.67 10.93 -14.81
C ILE A 202 3.41 10.22 -15.32
N GLU A 203 2.95 10.53 -16.53
CA GLU A 203 1.78 9.87 -17.11
C GLU A 203 2.02 8.37 -17.34
N ALA A 204 3.19 7.98 -17.84
CA ALA A 204 3.54 6.57 -17.99
C ALA A 204 3.61 5.82 -16.64
N MET A 205 4.09 6.48 -15.57
CA MET A 205 4.05 5.95 -14.22
C MET A 205 2.61 5.76 -13.76
N LYS A 206 1.74 6.78 -13.91
CA LYS A 206 0.31 6.69 -13.55
C LYS A 206 -0.40 5.54 -14.28
N GLU A 207 -0.16 5.38 -15.57
CA GLU A 207 -0.71 4.25 -16.35
C GLU A 207 -0.24 2.90 -15.80
N ASN A 208 1.02 2.79 -15.35
CA ASN A 208 1.52 1.55 -14.73
C ASN A 208 0.87 1.27 -13.38
N LEU A 209 0.72 2.31 -12.55
CA LEU A 209 0.06 2.22 -11.26
C LEU A 209 -1.40 1.81 -11.42
N GLU A 210 -2.16 2.45 -12.32
CA GLU A 210 -3.55 2.09 -12.60
C GLU A 210 -3.70 0.67 -13.15
N LYS A 211 -2.78 0.23 -14.02
CA LYS A 211 -2.78 -1.13 -14.54
C LYS A 211 -2.47 -2.17 -13.46
N LEU A 212 -1.58 -1.87 -12.51
CA LEU A 212 -1.31 -2.77 -11.37
C LEU A 212 -2.49 -2.82 -10.40
N ASP A 213 -3.08 -1.68 -10.08
CA ASP A 213 -4.21 -1.58 -9.15
C ASP A 213 -5.41 -2.39 -9.64
N ASN A 214 -5.73 -2.27 -10.93
CA ASN A 214 -6.89 -2.93 -11.54
C ASN A 214 -6.56 -4.27 -12.22
N MET A 215 -5.39 -4.87 -11.94
CA MET A 215 -4.89 -6.01 -12.74
C MET A 215 -5.77 -7.27 -12.69
N PHE A 216 -6.64 -7.39 -11.68
CA PHE A 216 -7.54 -8.53 -11.52
C PHE A 216 -8.91 -8.34 -12.18
N ASP A 217 -9.23 -7.14 -12.65
CA ASP A 217 -10.51 -6.84 -13.28
C ASP A 217 -10.70 -7.68 -14.55
N GLY A 218 -11.87 -8.32 -14.68
CA GLY A 218 -12.18 -9.22 -15.79
C GLY A 218 -11.42 -10.55 -15.75
N THR A 219 -10.72 -10.87 -14.66
CA THR A 219 -10.02 -12.16 -14.49
C THR A 219 -10.80 -13.13 -13.60
N GLU A 220 -10.38 -14.40 -13.58
CA GLU A 220 -10.95 -15.42 -12.68
C GLU A 220 -10.74 -15.13 -11.18
N LEU A 221 -9.88 -14.16 -10.85
CA LEU A 221 -9.53 -13.74 -9.50
C LEU A 221 -10.21 -12.43 -9.07
N GLU A 222 -10.99 -11.79 -9.95
CA GLU A 222 -11.73 -10.56 -9.64
C GLU A 222 -12.59 -10.74 -8.39
N GLY A 223 -12.46 -9.80 -7.44
CA GLY A 223 -13.18 -9.82 -6.16
C GLY A 223 -12.77 -10.94 -5.19
N LYS A 224 -11.83 -11.82 -5.56
CA LYS A 224 -11.31 -12.91 -4.71
C LYS A 224 -9.96 -12.58 -4.09
N VAL A 225 -9.18 -11.76 -4.78
CA VAL A 225 -7.84 -11.34 -4.37
C VAL A 225 -7.69 -9.86 -4.67
N ASP A 226 -7.09 -9.16 -3.73
CA ASP A 226 -6.64 -7.79 -3.89
C ASP A 226 -5.20 -7.73 -3.37
N LEU A 227 -4.24 -7.72 -4.29
CA LEU A 227 -2.81 -7.73 -3.95
C LEU A 227 -2.18 -6.34 -4.00
N TRP A 228 -2.66 -5.43 -4.84
CA TRP A 228 -1.98 -4.17 -5.12
C TRP A 228 -2.80 -2.98 -4.60
N ASP A 229 -2.13 -1.97 -4.07
CA ASP A 229 -2.70 -0.64 -3.81
C ASP A 229 -1.69 0.39 -4.31
N CYS A 230 -2.03 1.06 -5.39
CA CYS A 230 -1.14 2.01 -6.04
C CYS A 230 -1.61 3.45 -5.81
N LYS A 231 -0.71 4.32 -5.34
CA LYS A 231 -1.02 5.73 -5.05
C LYS A 231 0.13 6.68 -5.38
N LEU A 232 -0.20 7.93 -5.68
CA LEU A 232 0.80 8.99 -5.78
C LEU A 232 1.02 9.62 -4.40
N ALA A 233 2.27 9.93 -4.07
CA ALA A 233 2.59 10.56 -2.79
C ALA A 233 1.89 11.91 -2.59
N GLU A 234 1.62 12.66 -3.67
CA GLU A 234 0.89 13.93 -3.62
C GLU A 234 -0.60 13.79 -3.26
N GLN A 235 -1.16 12.58 -3.39
CA GLN A 235 -2.53 12.26 -3.02
C GLN A 235 -2.64 11.78 -1.56
N MET A 236 -1.51 11.55 -0.90
CA MET A 236 -1.46 11.12 0.50
C MET A 236 -1.43 12.35 1.42
N ASN A 237 -2.35 12.40 2.38
CA ASN A 237 -2.39 13.42 3.41
C ASN A 237 -1.50 13.05 4.60
N GLU A 238 -1.45 11.76 4.93
CA GLU A 238 -0.68 11.21 6.05
C GLU A 238 -0.15 9.80 5.76
N LEU A 239 0.80 9.30 6.56
CA LEU A 239 1.41 7.98 6.34
C LEU A 239 0.40 6.83 6.52
N GLN A 240 -0.64 7.05 7.31
CA GLN A 240 -1.73 6.12 7.54
C GLN A 240 -2.51 5.81 6.26
N ASP A 241 -2.46 6.70 5.26
CA ASP A 241 -3.13 6.48 3.97
C ASP A 241 -2.50 5.30 3.18
N ILE A 242 -1.31 4.82 3.57
CA ILE A 242 -0.71 3.57 3.08
C ILE A 242 -1.57 2.34 3.44
N TRP A 243 -2.32 2.43 4.54
CA TRP A 243 -3.14 1.33 5.06
C TRP A 243 -4.61 1.42 4.64
N ASP A 244 -5.00 2.43 3.87
CA ASP A 244 -6.40 2.72 3.61
C ASP A 244 -7.14 1.53 2.96
N GLU A 245 -6.49 0.72 2.12
CA GLU A 245 -7.08 -0.49 1.47
C GLU A 245 -6.45 -1.80 1.95
N VAL A 246 -5.96 -1.85 3.18
CA VAL A 246 -5.35 -3.07 3.74
C VAL A 246 -6.30 -3.71 4.75
N ASP A 247 -6.93 -4.82 4.37
CA ASP A 247 -7.72 -5.67 5.26
C ASP A 247 -6.85 -6.81 5.83
N PHE A 248 -6.36 -6.64 7.05
CA PHE A 248 -5.59 -7.64 7.80
C PHE A 248 -6.45 -8.85 8.24
N GLY A 249 -7.74 -8.89 7.88
CA GLY A 249 -8.68 -9.93 8.27
C GLY A 249 -8.80 -10.07 9.78
N ILE A 250 -8.60 -8.97 10.49
CA ILE A 250 -8.70 -8.88 11.93
C ILE A 250 -10.15 -8.58 12.29
N THR A 251 -10.64 -9.25 13.34
CA THR A 251 -11.90 -8.91 13.98
C THR A 251 -11.60 -8.00 15.17
N ILE A 252 -12.12 -6.79 15.13
CA ILE A 252 -11.98 -5.78 16.17
C ILE A 252 -13.02 -6.08 17.26
N PRO A 253 -12.64 -6.14 18.55
CA PRO A 253 -13.60 -6.33 19.62
C PRO A 253 -14.63 -5.20 19.67
N GLY A 254 -15.91 -5.55 19.78
CA GLY A 254 -17.00 -4.57 19.91
C GLY A 254 -18.24 -4.97 19.15
N ASN A 255 -19.12 -4.00 18.97
CA ASN A 255 -20.30 -4.10 18.13
C ASN A 255 -20.38 -2.91 17.19
N ALA A 256 -21.03 -3.12 16.04
CA ALA A 256 -21.34 -2.06 15.10
C ALA A 256 -22.71 -2.28 14.48
N GLN A 257 -23.39 -1.19 14.13
CA GLN A 257 -24.64 -1.22 13.37
C GLN A 257 -24.56 -0.21 12.23
N ILE A 258 -24.97 -0.65 11.05
CA ILE A 258 -25.03 0.16 9.84
C ILE A 258 -26.49 0.31 9.46
N SER A 259 -26.94 1.55 9.30
CA SER A 259 -28.31 1.90 8.89
C SER A 259 -28.30 2.82 7.68
N ASP A 260 -29.34 2.72 6.84
CA ASP A 260 -29.54 3.63 5.70
C ASP A 260 -29.98 5.04 6.16
N ASP A 261 -30.10 5.96 5.20
CA ASP A 261 -30.57 7.34 5.43
C ASP A 261 -32.04 7.45 5.87
N ARG A 262 -32.77 6.33 5.94
CA ARG A 262 -34.13 6.23 6.46
C ARG A 262 -34.19 5.57 7.85
N GLY A 263 -33.03 5.17 8.40
CA GLY A 263 -32.91 4.50 9.68
C GLY A 263 -33.20 2.99 9.64
N ASN A 264 -33.33 2.38 8.45
CA ASN A 264 -33.43 0.93 8.36
C ASN A 264 -32.05 0.32 8.58
N VAL A 265 -31.97 -0.67 9.46
CA VAL A 265 -30.73 -1.41 9.69
C VAL A 265 -30.39 -2.23 8.45
N ILE A 266 -29.22 -1.97 7.88
CA ILE A 266 -28.63 -2.70 6.75
C ILE A 266 -27.90 -3.93 7.28
N GLN A 267 -27.07 -3.74 8.31
CA GLN A 267 -26.20 -4.79 8.84
C GLN A 267 -25.83 -4.51 10.30
N SER A 268 -25.68 -5.57 11.09
CA SER A 268 -25.27 -5.49 12.50
C SER A 268 -24.18 -6.52 12.79
N TYR A 269 -23.23 -6.11 13.62
CA TYR A 269 -22.13 -6.93 14.12
C TYR A 269 -22.23 -6.95 15.65
N SER A 270 -22.63 -8.08 16.22
CA SER A 270 -22.83 -8.22 17.67
C SER A 270 -21.67 -8.88 18.41
N ASP A 271 -20.77 -9.55 17.70
CA ASP A 271 -19.66 -10.33 18.28
C ASP A 271 -18.36 -10.07 17.51
N GLY A 272 -17.92 -8.82 17.54
CA GLY A 272 -16.74 -8.35 16.82
C GLY A 272 -17.07 -7.76 15.45
N ILE A 273 -16.26 -6.78 15.07
CA ILE A 273 -16.43 -5.98 13.87
C ILE A 273 -15.32 -6.39 12.90
N PRO A 274 -15.63 -6.87 11.68
CA PRO A 274 -14.59 -7.12 10.70
C PRO A 274 -13.91 -5.80 10.34
N GLN A 275 -12.58 -5.82 10.18
CA GLN A 275 -11.85 -4.62 9.78
C GLN A 275 -12.39 -4.06 8.45
N ARG A 276 -12.74 -4.94 7.50
CA ARG A 276 -13.48 -4.58 6.29
C ARG A 276 -14.96 -4.90 6.44
N MET A 277 -15.80 -3.88 6.43
CA MET A 277 -17.25 -4.02 6.42
C MET A 277 -17.75 -3.87 4.97
N GLU A 278 -18.34 -4.93 4.43
CA GLU A 278 -18.96 -4.94 3.10
C GLU A 278 -20.48 -5.10 3.24
N PHE A 279 -21.24 -4.25 2.55
CA PHE A 279 -22.71 -4.27 2.56
C PHE A 279 -23.29 -3.69 1.27
N SER A 280 -24.62 -3.77 1.11
CA SER A 280 -25.33 -3.22 -0.04
C SER A 280 -26.43 -2.25 0.38
N VAL A 281 -26.56 -1.15 -0.35
CA VAL A 281 -27.62 -0.13 -0.17
C VAL A 281 -28.46 0.04 -1.43
N SER A 282 -29.55 0.80 -1.32
CA SER A 282 -30.29 1.26 -2.50
C SER A 282 -29.44 2.30 -3.25
N PRO A 283 -29.47 2.35 -4.59
CA PRO A 283 -28.72 3.37 -5.35
C PRO A 283 -29.13 4.82 -5.02
N GLU A 284 -30.31 5.01 -4.42
CA GLU A 284 -30.83 6.30 -3.96
C GLU A 284 -30.40 6.66 -2.54
N THR A 285 -29.72 5.76 -1.83
CA THR A 285 -29.23 6.00 -0.47
C THR A 285 -28.11 7.03 -0.51
N SER A 286 -28.34 8.18 0.13
CA SER A 286 -27.42 9.32 0.12
C SER A 286 -26.29 9.20 1.13
N SER A 287 -26.54 8.50 2.24
CA SER A 287 -25.60 8.30 3.34
C SER A 287 -25.94 7.06 4.14
N VAL A 288 -24.97 6.60 4.92
CA VAL A 288 -25.16 5.55 5.92
C VAL A 288 -24.76 6.05 7.29
N THR A 289 -25.49 5.60 8.31
CA THR A 289 -25.13 5.84 9.71
C THR A 289 -24.45 4.60 10.26
N ILE A 290 -23.22 4.76 10.75
CA ILE A 290 -22.44 3.71 11.40
C ILE A 290 -22.37 4.03 12.89
N GLU A 291 -22.99 3.19 13.71
CA GLU A 291 -22.78 3.17 15.16
C GLU A 291 -21.64 2.20 15.46
N ILE A 292 -20.51 2.68 15.95
CA ILE A 292 -19.29 1.89 16.17
C ILE A 292 -18.45 2.49 17.29
N ALA A 293 -17.87 1.65 18.15
CA ALA A 293 -16.99 2.08 19.25
C ALA A 293 -17.60 3.16 20.19
N GLY A 294 -18.95 3.21 20.29
CA GLY A 294 -19.67 4.22 21.07
C GLY A 294 -19.84 5.57 20.36
N GLU A 295 -19.41 5.68 19.11
CA GLU A 295 -19.62 6.83 18.23
C GLU A 295 -20.72 6.56 17.22
N THR A 296 -21.37 7.62 16.76
CA THR A 296 -22.32 7.60 15.63
C THR A 296 -21.75 8.45 14.52
N ILE A 297 -21.41 7.82 13.40
CA ILE A 297 -20.76 8.44 12.25
C ILE A 297 -21.74 8.41 11.08
N VAL A 298 -22.02 9.57 10.49
CA VAL A 298 -22.82 9.67 9.26
C VAL A 298 -21.87 9.83 8.08
N GLN A 299 -21.79 8.80 7.24
CA GLN A 299 -20.91 8.76 6.07
C GLN A 299 -21.73 9.01 4.79
N PRO A 300 -21.53 10.14 4.09
CA PRO A 300 -22.06 10.36 2.75
C PRO A 300 -21.56 9.29 1.76
N LEU A 301 -22.39 8.94 0.76
CA LEU A 301 -22.02 8.02 -0.32
C LEU A 301 -21.87 8.70 -1.69
N SER A 302 -22.01 10.02 -1.73
CA SER A 302 -21.88 10.87 -2.93
C SER A 302 -21.34 12.24 -2.62
#